data_AF-A0A371X6W6-F1
#
_entry.id   AF-A0A371X6W6-F1
#
_cell.length_a   1.000
_cell.length_b   1.000
_cell.length_c   1.000
_cell.angle_alpha   90.00
_cell.angle_beta   90.00
_cell.angle_gamma   90.00
#
_symmetry.space_group_name_H-M   'P 1'
#
loop_
_entity.id
_entity.type
_entity.pdbx_description
1 polymer ?
#
loop_
_entity_poly.entity_id
_entity_poly.type
_entity_poly.pdbx_seq_one_letter_code
_entity_poly.pdbx_strand_id
1 'polypeptide(L)'
;MSKGVAVSSSTSEPRRVARAYRWIIAVAVLLVLALTGFWFYAAHELDRLVSRQIAEAEARGVSITCSGQDVTGYPFRIGLVCDDVGISNPAEGLTVEGGAFRSAAQIYQPNRVVSELDAPVRIEMAGGPVIDLGWSLAQASTSFWTEGLDRFSLHTDAPTTTIDGTPVYSASDGELHARRRDGDLDISGRQTGARVELAAASAVPAFDLSTDLTIAGAADWLSGRAAGQTPLDLFAGRSGTLRSLALTFEGEPSGAELSGDFSFTDTGLLNGDFELALTSPERLAAIVGEAVPQAASIAQTVASVVPFVGRTENGRTVLRINADNGRLSAGVLPLGQIPPLQ
;
A
#
# COMPACT_ATOMS: atom_id res chain seq x y z
N MET A 1 -93.35 -18.43 9.53
CA MET A 1 -92.54 -17.62 10.46
C MET A 1 -91.15 -18.24 10.57
N SER A 2 -90.19 -17.74 9.81
CA SER A 2 -88.79 -18.22 9.84
C SER A 2 -87.96 -17.19 10.60
N LYS A 3 -87.35 -17.59 11.72
CA LYS A 3 -86.49 -16.72 12.55
C LYS A 3 -85.11 -16.64 11.88
N GLY A 4 -84.73 -15.42 11.50
CA GLY A 4 -83.42 -15.08 10.96
C GLY A 4 -82.30 -15.18 11.99
N VAL A 5 -81.16 -15.62 11.49
CA VAL A 5 -79.87 -15.84 12.15
C VAL A 5 -79.26 -14.53 12.66
N ALA A 6 -78.69 -14.57 13.86
CA ALA A 6 -77.74 -13.57 14.34
C ALA A 6 -76.37 -13.80 13.69
N VAL A 7 -75.78 -12.76 13.11
CA VAL A 7 -74.31 -12.65 13.03
C VAL A 7 -73.94 -11.20 13.36
N SER A 8 -73.33 -11.05 14.53
CA SER A 8 -72.51 -9.91 14.89
C SER A 8 -71.06 -10.29 14.54
N SER A 9 -70.35 -9.43 13.81
CA SER A 9 -68.89 -9.44 13.84
C SER A 9 -68.38 -8.01 13.74
N SER A 10 -67.67 -7.62 14.79
CA SER A 10 -67.16 -6.31 15.15
C SER A 10 -66.11 -5.75 14.19
N THR A 11 -66.35 -4.55 13.67
CA THR A 11 -65.30 -3.71 13.06
C THR A 11 -64.67 -2.83 14.15
N SER A 12 -63.61 -3.32 14.80
CA SER A 12 -62.82 -2.52 15.75
C SER A 12 -61.33 -2.54 15.37
N GLU A 13 -60.98 -2.08 14.17
CA GLU A 13 -59.61 -2.16 13.65
C GLU A 13 -58.93 -0.90 13.07
N PRO A 14 -59.57 0.27 12.81
CA PRO A 14 -58.83 1.42 12.25
C PRO A 14 -58.06 2.26 13.29
N ARG A 15 -58.49 2.27 14.57
CA ARG A 15 -57.93 3.17 15.61
C ARG A 15 -56.60 2.70 16.23
N ARG A 16 -56.36 1.38 16.32
CA ARG A 16 -55.10 0.82 16.85
C ARG A 16 -53.96 0.99 15.85
N VAL A 17 -54.24 0.78 14.56
CA VAL A 17 -53.27 0.95 13.46
C VAL A 17 -52.79 2.41 13.35
N ALA A 18 -53.70 3.39 13.43
CA ALA A 18 -53.34 4.81 13.37
C ALA A 18 -52.53 5.31 14.59
N ARG A 19 -52.62 4.62 15.74
CA ARG A 19 -51.81 4.90 16.93
C ARG A 19 -50.42 4.25 16.82
N ALA A 20 -50.35 3.02 16.33
CA ALA A 20 -49.09 2.34 16.03
C ALA A 20 -48.28 3.12 14.98
N TYR A 21 -48.92 3.59 13.90
CA TYR A 21 -48.27 4.39 12.86
C TYR A 21 -47.71 5.72 13.40
N ARG A 22 -48.46 6.41 14.28
CA ARG A 22 -47.98 7.62 14.96
C ARG A 22 -46.77 7.35 15.86
N TRP A 23 -46.75 6.24 16.57
CA TRP A 23 -45.59 5.82 17.37
C TRP A 23 -44.38 5.49 16.50
N ILE A 24 -44.57 4.77 15.39
CA ILE A 24 -43.51 4.49 14.43
C ILE A 24 -42.91 5.78 13.88
N ILE A 25 -43.76 6.75 13.48
CA ILE A 25 -43.29 8.06 13.02
C ILE A 25 -42.53 8.78 14.13
N ALA A 26 -43.07 8.84 15.35
CA ALA A 26 -42.41 9.51 16.46
C ALA A 26 -41.02 8.92 16.76
N VAL A 27 -40.92 7.59 16.77
CA VAL A 27 -39.65 6.88 16.94
C VAL A 27 -38.71 7.14 15.76
N ALA A 28 -39.20 7.09 14.52
CA ALA A 28 -38.38 7.37 13.34
C ALA A 28 -37.84 8.81 13.36
N VAL A 29 -38.67 9.79 13.71
CA VAL A 29 -38.25 11.19 13.86
C VAL A 29 -37.20 11.33 14.97
N LEU A 30 -37.41 10.67 16.12
CA LEU A 30 -36.44 10.68 17.21
C LEU A 30 -35.10 10.09 16.78
N LEU A 31 -35.10 8.97 16.06
CA LEU A 31 -33.89 8.34 15.54
C LEU A 31 -33.16 9.23 14.53
N VAL A 32 -33.89 9.92 13.64
CA VAL A 32 -33.31 10.88 12.71
C VAL A 32 -32.66 12.03 13.48
N LEU A 33 -33.35 12.64 14.45
CA LEU A 33 -32.80 13.74 15.26
C LEU A 33 -31.57 13.29 16.06
N ALA A 34 -31.60 12.08 16.63
CA ALA A 34 -30.47 11.50 17.35
C ALA A 34 -29.27 11.26 16.42
N LEU A 35 -29.48 10.70 15.23
CA LEU A 35 -28.44 10.50 14.23
C LEU A 35 -27.85 11.84 13.77
N THR A 36 -28.69 12.85 13.52
CA THR A 36 -28.25 14.19 13.16
C THR A 36 -27.40 14.81 14.26
N GLY A 37 -27.86 14.79 15.51
CA GLY A 37 -27.11 15.31 16.64
C GLY A 37 -25.77 14.58 16.84
N PHE A 38 -25.78 13.26 16.75
CA PHE A 38 -24.57 12.43 16.81
C PHE A 38 -23.59 12.77 15.69
N TRP A 39 -24.08 12.93 14.45
CA TRP A 39 -23.24 13.22 13.30
C TRP A 39 -22.52 14.56 13.43
N PHE A 40 -23.24 15.63 13.78
CA PHE A 40 -22.62 16.96 13.96
C PHE A 40 -21.65 16.99 15.15
N TYR A 41 -21.94 16.24 16.22
CA TYR A 41 -20.99 16.07 17.32
C TYR A 41 -19.70 15.38 16.85
N ALA A 42 -19.83 14.25 16.14
CA ALA A 42 -18.69 13.51 15.64
C ALA A 42 -17.87 14.33 14.63
N ALA A 43 -18.55 15.10 13.76
CA ALA A 43 -17.90 15.98 12.80
C ALA A 43 -17.08 17.08 13.50
N HIS A 44 -17.65 17.71 14.53
CA HIS A 44 -16.93 18.72 15.30
C HIS A 44 -15.71 18.14 16.04
N GLU A 45 -15.83 16.93 16.60
CA GLU A 45 -14.72 16.30 17.28
C GLU A 45 -13.60 15.91 16.31
N LEU A 46 -13.93 15.37 15.13
CA LEU A 46 -12.94 15.07 14.09
C LEU A 46 -12.17 16.33 13.66
N ASP A 47 -12.90 17.41 13.38
CA ASP A 47 -12.32 18.71 13.03
C ASP A 47 -11.34 19.20 14.10
N ARG A 48 -11.76 19.21 15.38
CA ARG A 48 -10.90 19.60 16.51
C ARG A 48 -9.67 18.72 16.67
N LEU A 49 -9.80 17.41 16.47
CA LEU A 49 -8.70 16.47 16.59
C LEU A 49 -7.65 16.72 15.51
N VAL A 50 -8.08 16.89 14.25
CA VAL A 50 -7.19 17.17 13.12
C VAL A 50 -6.47 18.50 13.32
N SER A 51 -7.19 19.58 13.63
CA SER A 51 -6.58 20.90 13.83
C SER A 51 -5.60 20.90 15.02
N ARG A 52 -5.88 20.11 16.07
CA ARG A 52 -4.94 19.95 17.19
C ARG A 52 -3.66 19.23 16.76
N GLN A 53 -3.77 18.15 15.98
CA GLN A 53 -2.61 17.41 15.50
C GLN A 53 -1.73 18.26 14.56
N ILE A 54 -2.36 19.08 13.70
CA ILE A 54 -1.65 20.04 12.85
C ILE A 54 -0.89 21.05 13.72
N ALA A 55 -1.55 21.66 14.70
CA ALA A 55 -0.91 22.62 15.61
C ALA A 55 0.23 22.00 16.45
N GLU A 56 0.07 20.74 16.87
CA GLU A 56 1.12 20.00 17.59
C GLU A 56 2.32 19.68 16.68
N ALA A 57 2.10 19.38 15.40
CA ALA A 57 3.17 19.20 14.42
C ALA A 57 3.92 20.52 14.18
N GLU A 58 3.18 21.63 14.04
CA GLU A 58 3.75 22.95 13.85
C GLU A 58 4.61 23.37 15.05
N ALA A 59 4.15 23.09 16.27
CA ALA A 59 4.92 23.30 17.49
C ALA A 59 6.22 22.47 17.56
N ARG A 60 6.30 21.36 16.81
CA ARG A 60 7.51 20.54 16.63
C ARG A 60 8.35 20.96 15.42
N GLY A 61 7.98 22.05 14.73
CA GLY A 61 8.71 22.57 13.58
C GLY A 61 8.33 21.95 12.24
N VAL A 62 7.22 21.21 12.18
CA VAL A 62 6.69 20.62 10.94
C VAL A 62 5.34 21.27 10.62
N SER A 63 5.27 22.09 9.58
CA SER A 63 4.00 22.69 9.15
C SER A 63 3.22 21.70 8.29
N ILE A 64 1.96 21.46 8.64
CA ILE A 64 1.04 20.63 7.85
C ILE A 64 -0.07 21.55 7.31
N THR A 65 -0.28 21.52 6.00
CA THR A 65 -1.34 22.26 5.31
C THR A 65 -2.48 21.30 4.97
N CYS A 66 -3.70 21.71 5.28
CA CYS A 66 -4.96 21.14 4.79
C CYS A 66 -5.88 22.33 4.50
N SER A 67 -5.74 22.90 3.30
CA SER A 67 -6.50 24.08 2.90
C SER A 67 -7.97 23.71 2.70
N GLY A 68 -8.89 24.60 3.07
CA GLY A 68 -10.33 24.32 2.93
C GLY A 68 -10.83 23.15 3.78
N GLN A 69 -10.16 22.85 4.90
CA GLN A 69 -10.52 21.77 5.82
C GLN A 69 -12.02 21.77 6.13
N ASP A 70 -12.71 20.68 5.80
CA ASP A 70 -14.12 20.48 6.14
C ASP A 70 -14.41 18.99 6.46
N VAL A 71 -15.47 18.76 7.23
CA VAL A 71 -15.95 17.42 7.57
C VAL A 71 -17.27 17.13 6.87
N THR A 72 -17.27 16.13 6.00
CA THR A 72 -18.41 15.82 5.12
C THR A 72 -18.91 14.38 5.31
N GLY A 73 -20.03 14.03 4.64
CA GLY A 73 -20.56 12.66 4.59
C GLY A 73 -21.92 12.39 5.25
N TYR A 74 -22.59 13.43 5.75
CA TYR A 74 -23.91 13.30 6.37
C TYR A 74 -24.91 12.52 5.48
N PRO A 75 -25.73 11.60 6.04
CA PRO A 75 -25.84 11.21 7.45
C PRO A 75 -25.12 9.90 7.81
N PHE A 76 -24.49 9.22 6.85
CA PHE A 76 -24.00 7.84 7.06
C PHE A 76 -22.48 7.68 6.95
N ARG A 77 -21.79 8.73 6.51
CA ARG A 77 -20.33 8.80 6.42
C ARG A 77 -19.81 9.95 7.25
N ILE A 78 -18.57 9.85 7.67
CA ILE A 78 -17.82 10.95 8.26
C ILE A 78 -16.42 10.93 7.64
N GLY A 79 -15.96 12.09 7.19
CA GLY A 79 -14.76 12.16 6.36
C GLY A 79 -14.18 13.56 6.33
N LEU A 80 -12.86 13.65 6.26
CA LEU A 80 -12.13 14.92 6.13
C LEU A 80 -11.88 15.22 4.65
N VAL A 81 -12.11 16.45 4.24
CA VAL A 81 -11.71 16.95 2.92
C VAL A 81 -10.79 18.17 3.05
N CYS A 82 -9.81 18.26 2.15
CA CYS A 82 -8.92 19.41 1.96
C CYS A 82 -8.85 19.71 0.45
N ASP A 83 -8.81 20.97 0.06
CA ASP A 83 -8.61 21.42 -1.33
C ASP A 83 -7.17 21.15 -1.82
N ASP A 84 -6.20 21.22 -0.90
CA ASP A 84 -4.81 20.84 -1.06
C ASP A 84 -4.24 20.37 0.28
N VAL A 85 -3.17 19.57 0.20
CA VAL A 85 -2.42 19.12 1.38
C VAL A 85 -0.94 19.43 1.22
N GLY A 86 -0.26 19.67 2.33
CA GLY A 86 1.17 19.92 2.31
C GLY A 86 1.85 19.58 3.63
N ILE A 87 3.14 19.29 3.55
CA ILE A 87 4.02 19.10 4.69
C ILE A 87 5.30 19.87 4.40
N SER A 88 5.73 20.73 5.32
CA SER A 88 7.07 21.32 5.27
C SER A 88 7.80 21.07 6.58
N ASN A 89 8.99 20.49 6.47
CA ASN A 89 9.91 20.23 7.55
C ASN A 89 11.24 20.95 7.24
N PRO A 90 11.40 22.22 7.64
CA PRO A 90 12.61 22.99 7.38
C PRO A 90 13.87 22.41 8.02
N ALA A 91 13.74 21.65 9.11
CA ALA A 91 14.88 21.01 9.78
C ALA A 91 15.53 19.92 8.91
N GLU A 92 14.73 19.23 8.10
CA GLU A 92 15.18 18.23 7.13
C GLU A 92 15.26 18.78 5.69
N GLY A 93 14.87 20.04 5.50
CA GLY A 93 14.80 20.67 4.19
C GLY A 93 13.80 19.98 3.25
N LEU A 94 12.75 19.37 3.79
CA LEU A 94 11.75 18.60 3.06
C LEU A 94 10.47 19.43 2.91
N THR A 95 9.95 19.55 1.69
CA THR A 95 8.62 20.07 1.39
C THR A 95 7.90 19.08 0.50
N VAL A 96 6.66 18.74 0.86
CA VAL A 96 5.76 17.88 0.09
C VAL A 96 4.46 18.63 -0.11
N GLU A 97 4.02 18.76 -1.34
CA GLU A 97 2.75 19.40 -1.70
C GLU A 97 1.91 18.42 -2.52
N GLY A 98 0.62 18.36 -2.27
CA GLY A 98 -0.31 17.46 -2.95
C GLY A 98 -1.62 18.16 -3.28
N GLY A 99 -2.39 17.57 -4.20
CA GLY A 99 -3.72 18.04 -4.56
C GLY A 99 -4.77 17.79 -3.47
N ALA A 100 -6.04 17.85 -3.87
CA ALA A 100 -7.15 17.67 -2.96
C ALA A 100 -7.11 16.29 -2.28
N PHE A 101 -7.39 16.28 -0.99
CA PHE A 101 -7.45 15.08 -0.17
C PHE A 101 -8.88 14.85 0.30
N ARG A 102 -9.35 13.60 0.19
CA ARG A 102 -10.70 13.22 0.61
C ARG A 102 -10.63 11.90 1.35
N SER A 103 -11.21 11.84 2.55
CA SER A 103 -11.35 10.60 3.30
C SER A 103 -12.80 10.36 3.70
N ALA A 104 -13.16 9.10 3.96
CA ALA A 104 -14.47 8.74 4.47
C ALA A 104 -14.44 7.42 5.25
N ALA A 105 -15.13 7.39 6.38
CA ALA A 105 -15.49 6.20 7.15
C ALA A 105 -17.01 6.09 7.26
N GLN A 106 -17.53 4.87 7.33
CA GLN A 106 -18.96 4.63 7.57
C GLN A 106 -19.24 4.74 9.07
N ILE A 107 -20.35 5.35 9.48
CA ILE A 107 -20.69 5.49 10.92
C ILE A 107 -20.87 4.13 11.61
N TYR A 108 -21.33 3.11 10.87
CA TYR A 108 -21.48 1.75 11.35
C TYR A 108 -20.20 0.89 11.20
N GLN A 109 -19.14 1.45 10.60
CA GLN A 109 -17.83 0.82 10.48
C GLN A 109 -16.72 1.90 10.53
N PRO A 110 -16.60 2.65 11.64
CA PRO A 110 -15.73 3.82 11.71
C PRO A 110 -14.24 3.46 11.67
N ASN A 111 -13.92 2.19 11.95
CA ASN A 111 -12.57 1.68 11.92
C ASN A 111 -12.05 1.39 10.51
N ARG A 112 -12.85 1.56 9.46
CA ARG A 112 -12.41 1.44 8.07
C ARG A 112 -12.52 2.79 7.38
N VAL A 113 -11.38 3.32 6.96
CA VAL A 113 -11.27 4.62 6.30
C VAL A 113 -10.80 4.40 4.87
N VAL A 114 -11.55 4.93 3.91
CA VAL A 114 -11.09 5.05 2.51
C VAL A 114 -10.60 6.48 2.33
N SER A 115 -9.49 6.66 1.61
CA SER A 115 -8.91 7.97 1.34
C SER A 115 -8.45 8.05 -0.10
N GLU A 116 -8.54 9.23 -0.68
CA GLU A 116 -8.11 9.54 -2.03
C GLU A 116 -7.29 10.82 -2.00
N LEU A 117 -6.24 10.87 -2.81
CA LEU A 117 -5.37 12.02 -2.97
C LEU A 117 -5.24 12.33 -4.44
N ASP A 118 -5.46 13.58 -4.82
CA ASP A 118 -5.31 14.01 -6.21
C ASP A 118 -3.85 14.33 -6.54
N ALA A 119 -3.47 13.98 -7.77
CA ALA A 119 -2.18 14.31 -8.35
C ALA A 119 -2.12 15.80 -8.77
N PRO A 120 -0.91 16.37 -8.90
CA PRO A 120 0.38 15.76 -8.58
C PRO A 120 0.71 15.85 -7.08
N VAL A 121 1.61 14.97 -6.61
CA VAL A 121 2.37 15.19 -5.38
C VAL A 121 3.78 15.60 -5.75
N ARG A 122 4.18 16.81 -5.33
CA ARG A 122 5.52 17.35 -5.51
C ARG A 122 6.32 17.16 -4.22
N ILE A 123 7.54 16.66 -4.34
CA ILE A 123 8.49 16.45 -3.25
C ILE A 123 9.75 17.24 -3.58
N GLU A 124 10.12 18.13 -2.67
CA GLU A 124 11.34 18.92 -2.72
C GLU A 124 12.19 18.63 -1.48
N MET A 125 13.47 18.36 -1.69
CA MET A 125 14.43 18.10 -0.62
C MET A 125 15.63 19.02 -0.79
N ALA A 126 16.19 19.54 0.31
CA ALA A 126 17.34 20.44 0.27
C ALA A 126 18.53 19.79 -0.46
N GLY A 127 18.92 20.38 -1.60
CA GLY A 127 20.04 19.91 -2.43
C GLY A 127 19.73 18.66 -3.26
N GLY A 128 18.49 18.17 -3.24
CA GLY A 128 18.00 17.09 -4.11
C GLY A 128 17.25 17.62 -5.33
N PRO A 129 16.92 16.75 -6.29
CA PRO A 129 16.05 17.11 -7.41
C PRO A 129 14.60 17.27 -6.94
N VAL A 130 13.79 17.97 -7.73
CA VAL A 130 12.34 18.02 -7.54
C VAL A 130 11.71 16.77 -8.12
N ILE A 131 10.90 16.07 -7.33
CA ILE A 131 10.20 14.85 -7.75
C ILE A 131 8.71 15.16 -7.82
N ASP A 132 8.09 15.04 -9.00
CA ASP A 132 6.64 15.07 -9.13
C ASP A 132 6.12 13.64 -9.38
N LEU A 133 5.16 13.23 -8.55
CA LEU A 133 4.42 11.98 -8.67
C LEU A 133 3.03 12.29 -9.24
N GLY A 134 2.65 11.60 -10.32
CA GLY A 134 1.35 11.75 -10.96
C GLY A 134 0.57 10.44 -10.97
N TRP A 135 -0.76 10.53 -11.12
CA TRP A 135 -1.69 9.41 -11.31
C TRP A 135 -3.04 9.95 -11.76
N SER A 136 -3.92 9.10 -12.31
CA SER A 136 -5.33 9.46 -12.54
C SER A 136 -6.24 9.15 -11.35
N LEU A 137 -5.84 8.20 -10.50
CA LEU A 137 -6.48 7.86 -9.24
C LEU A 137 -5.42 7.35 -8.27
N ALA A 138 -5.44 7.81 -7.02
CA ALA A 138 -4.76 7.16 -5.92
C ALA A 138 -5.72 7.01 -4.76
N GLN A 139 -6.05 5.76 -4.43
CA GLN A 139 -7.00 5.43 -3.37
C GLN A 139 -6.37 4.49 -2.36
N ALA A 140 -6.43 4.87 -1.09
CA ALA A 140 -6.04 4.06 0.04
C ALA A 140 -7.25 3.54 0.82
N SER A 141 -7.15 2.34 1.38
CA SER A 141 -8.08 1.79 2.37
C SER A 141 -7.29 1.36 3.59
N THR A 142 -7.63 1.91 4.75
CA THR A 142 -7.05 1.55 6.03
C THR A 142 -8.11 0.94 6.94
N SER A 143 -7.72 -0.07 7.72
CA SER A 143 -8.55 -0.58 8.80
C SER A 143 -7.79 -0.58 10.11
N PHE A 144 -8.42 -0.07 11.15
CA PHE A 144 -7.88 0.05 12.49
C PHE A 144 -8.51 -1.00 13.41
N TRP A 145 -7.71 -1.49 14.36
CA TRP A 145 -8.14 -2.40 15.41
C TRP A 145 -7.48 -2.01 16.74
N THR A 146 -7.51 -2.89 17.73
CA THR A 146 -7.06 -2.63 19.11
C THR A 146 -5.62 -2.16 19.22
N GLU A 147 -4.76 -2.49 18.26
CA GLU A 147 -3.33 -2.17 18.25
C GLU A 147 -2.96 -1.08 17.22
N GLY A 148 -3.95 -0.32 16.73
CA GLY A 148 -3.75 0.69 15.70
C GLY A 148 -4.07 0.16 14.30
N LEU A 149 -3.25 0.49 13.30
CA LEU A 149 -3.47 0.07 11.92
C LEU A 149 -3.29 -1.45 11.77
N ASP A 150 -4.35 -2.12 11.33
CA ASP A 150 -4.41 -3.56 11.10
C ASP A 150 -4.18 -3.92 9.64
N ARG A 151 -4.74 -3.11 8.72
CA ARG A 151 -4.57 -3.30 7.27
C ARG A 151 -4.41 -1.96 6.57
N PHE A 152 -3.53 -1.96 5.58
CA PHE A 152 -3.32 -0.89 4.63
C PHE A 152 -3.46 -1.45 3.22
N SER A 153 -4.07 -0.69 2.32
CA SER A 153 -4.14 -0.99 0.91
C SER A 153 -4.07 0.32 0.15
N LEU A 154 -3.29 0.36 -0.92
CA LEU A 154 -3.14 1.47 -1.84
C LEU A 154 -3.31 0.93 -3.25
N HIS A 155 -4.07 1.65 -4.06
CA HIS A 155 -4.25 1.38 -5.47
C HIS A 155 -4.07 2.69 -6.24
N THR A 156 -3.31 2.62 -7.35
CA THR A 156 -3.00 3.77 -8.20
C THR A 156 -3.22 3.44 -9.67
N ASP A 157 -4.00 4.27 -10.36
CA ASP A 157 -4.18 4.20 -11.81
C ASP A 157 -3.19 5.13 -12.52
N ALA A 158 -2.54 4.59 -13.56
CA ALA A 158 -1.60 5.30 -14.41
C ALA A 158 -0.53 6.13 -13.66
N PRO A 159 0.18 5.56 -12.66
CA PRO A 159 1.16 6.33 -11.90
C PRO A 159 2.35 6.74 -12.77
N THR A 160 2.83 7.96 -12.59
CA THR A 160 3.99 8.53 -13.28
C THR A 160 4.95 9.18 -12.29
N THR A 161 6.21 9.30 -12.69
CA THR A 161 7.21 10.06 -11.93
C THR A 161 8.05 10.89 -12.88
N THR A 162 8.21 12.17 -12.54
CA THR A 162 9.17 13.06 -13.18
C THR A 162 10.19 13.56 -12.16
N ILE A 163 11.44 13.67 -12.57
CA ILE A 163 12.54 14.24 -11.78
C ILE A 163 13.06 15.46 -12.54
N ASP A 164 13.01 16.63 -11.91
CA ASP A 164 13.32 17.94 -12.53
C ASP A 164 12.60 18.12 -13.88
N GLY A 165 11.33 17.72 -13.94
CA GLY A 165 10.49 17.76 -15.15
C GLY A 165 10.80 16.70 -16.21
N THR A 166 11.81 15.84 -15.99
CA THR A 166 12.14 14.72 -16.90
C THR A 166 11.36 13.47 -16.48
N PRO A 167 10.52 12.88 -17.36
CA PRO A 167 9.87 11.60 -17.08
C PRO A 167 10.90 10.51 -16.84
N VAL A 168 10.77 9.79 -15.73
CA VAL A 168 11.66 8.66 -15.38
C VAL A 168 10.92 7.34 -15.28
N TYR A 169 9.62 7.39 -15.02
CA TYR A 169 8.81 6.20 -14.76
C TYR A 169 7.35 6.43 -15.14
N SER A 170 6.72 5.41 -15.70
CA SER A 170 5.28 5.32 -15.86
C SER A 170 4.81 3.88 -15.63
N ALA A 171 3.54 3.67 -15.30
CA ALA A 171 2.92 2.36 -15.33
C ALA A 171 1.43 2.46 -15.63
N SER A 172 0.77 1.34 -15.89
CA SER A 172 -0.68 1.30 -16.09
C SER A 172 -1.43 1.25 -14.77
N ASP A 173 -0.91 0.51 -13.79
CA ASP A 173 -1.57 0.20 -12.53
C ASP A 173 -0.55 -0.15 -11.44
N GLY A 174 -0.89 0.15 -10.18
CA GLY A 174 -0.09 -0.19 -9.00
C GLY A 174 -0.96 -0.52 -7.80
N GLU A 175 -0.57 -1.54 -7.04
CA GLU A 175 -1.23 -2.00 -5.82
C GLU A 175 -0.19 -2.30 -4.74
N LEU A 176 -0.48 -1.91 -3.51
CA LEU A 176 0.30 -2.25 -2.33
C LEU A 176 -0.65 -2.56 -1.18
N HIS A 177 -0.46 -3.72 -0.55
CA HIS A 177 -1.23 -4.15 0.60
C HIS A 177 -0.30 -4.56 1.73
N ALA A 178 -0.67 -4.20 2.95
CA ALA A 178 0.00 -4.66 4.15
C ALA A 178 -1.05 -5.03 5.21
N ARG A 179 -0.83 -6.12 5.94
CA ARG A 179 -1.73 -6.54 7.01
C ARG A 179 -0.98 -7.22 8.15
N ARG A 180 -1.50 -7.07 9.37
CA ARG A 180 -1.08 -7.89 10.51
C ARG A 180 -1.56 -9.34 10.34
N ARG A 181 -0.73 -10.30 10.78
CA ARG A 181 -1.08 -11.73 10.88
C ARG A 181 -0.31 -12.36 12.02
N ASP A 182 -0.98 -12.71 13.12
CA ASP A 182 -0.39 -13.47 14.22
C ASP A 182 0.95 -12.89 14.78
N GLY A 183 1.08 -11.56 14.80
CA GLY A 183 2.31 -10.86 15.19
C GLY A 183 3.28 -10.55 14.04
N ASP A 184 3.08 -11.15 12.88
CA ASP A 184 3.82 -10.90 11.65
C ASP A 184 3.20 -9.78 10.81
N LEU A 185 4.01 -9.28 9.87
CA LEU A 185 3.57 -8.35 8.84
C LEU A 185 3.58 -9.06 7.48
N ASP A 186 2.41 -9.18 6.87
CA ASP A 186 2.29 -9.62 5.49
C ASP A 186 2.22 -8.40 4.57
N ILE A 187 3.03 -8.39 3.51
CA ILE A 187 3.11 -7.33 2.51
C ILE A 187 2.98 -7.97 1.13
N SER A 188 2.10 -7.43 0.29
CA SER A 188 2.00 -7.81 -1.11
C SER A 188 1.90 -6.58 -1.99
N GLY A 189 2.60 -6.57 -3.11
CA GLY A 189 2.57 -5.49 -4.08
C GLY A 189 2.46 -6.01 -5.50
N ARG A 190 1.86 -5.22 -6.38
CA ARG A 190 1.74 -5.50 -7.81
C ARG A 190 1.88 -4.20 -8.59
N GLN A 191 2.64 -4.25 -9.67
CA GLN A 191 2.81 -3.18 -10.63
C GLN A 191 2.61 -3.76 -12.02
N THR A 192 1.81 -3.10 -12.85
CA THR A 192 1.51 -3.60 -14.20
C THR A 192 1.83 -2.55 -15.26
N GLY A 193 2.47 -3.00 -16.34
CA GLY A 193 2.84 -2.19 -17.50
C GLY A 193 3.83 -1.07 -17.17
N ALA A 194 4.72 -1.32 -16.20
CA ALA A 194 5.75 -0.35 -15.79
C ALA A 194 6.75 -0.12 -16.93
N ARG A 195 7.18 1.14 -17.10
CA ARG A 195 8.15 1.57 -18.11
C ARG A 195 9.18 2.47 -17.45
N VAL A 196 10.44 2.24 -17.80
CA VAL A 196 11.53 3.18 -17.47
C VAL A 196 11.60 4.19 -18.61
N GLU A 197 11.30 5.45 -18.31
CA GLU A 197 11.24 6.52 -19.31
C GLU A 197 12.60 7.24 -19.49
N LEU A 198 13.60 6.85 -18.71
CA LEU A 198 14.97 7.35 -18.83
C LEU A 198 15.58 6.95 -20.18
N ALA A 199 16.09 7.93 -20.94
CA ALA A 199 16.70 7.69 -22.25
C ALA A 199 17.84 6.65 -22.22
N ALA A 200 18.62 6.62 -21.14
CA ALA A 200 19.72 5.67 -20.93
C ALA A 200 19.26 4.21 -20.75
N ALA A 201 17.98 3.99 -20.45
CA ALA A 201 17.37 2.68 -20.25
C ALA A 201 16.24 2.42 -21.27
N SER A 202 16.30 3.08 -22.43
CA SER A 202 15.21 3.09 -23.42
C SER A 202 14.92 1.74 -24.08
N ALA A 203 15.83 0.76 -24.06
CA ALA A 203 15.52 -0.59 -24.53
C ALA A 203 15.13 -1.58 -23.41
N VAL A 204 14.97 -1.11 -22.16
CA VAL A 204 14.29 -1.90 -21.12
C VAL A 204 12.81 -2.02 -21.53
N PRO A 205 12.31 -3.24 -21.81
CA PRO A 205 10.91 -3.41 -22.18
C PRO A 205 10.00 -3.03 -21.02
N ALA A 206 8.73 -2.75 -21.33
CA ALA A 206 7.72 -2.64 -20.28
C ALA A 206 7.67 -3.93 -19.46
N PHE A 207 7.37 -3.84 -18.17
CA PHE A 207 7.40 -4.98 -17.27
C PHE A 207 6.31 -4.93 -16.20
N ASP A 208 5.94 -6.10 -15.72
CA ASP A 208 5.14 -6.27 -14.52
C ASP A 208 6.06 -6.72 -13.38
N LEU A 209 5.77 -6.23 -12.17
CA LEU A 209 6.48 -6.58 -10.95
C LEU A 209 5.44 -7.00 -9.90
N SER A 210 5.64 -8.12 -9.22
CA SER A 210 4.83 -8.49 -8.07
C SER A 210 5.69 -9.01 -6.94
N THR A 211 5.20 -8.82 -5.71
CA THR A 211 5.84 -9.31 -4.50
C THR A 211 4.80 -9.78 -3.50
N ASP A 212 5.09 -10.85 -2.78
CA ASP A 212 4.33 -11.33 -1.63
C ASP A 212 5.32 -11.86 -0.59
N LEU A 213 5.36 -11.22 0.57
CA LEU A 213 6.30 -11.54 1.63
C LEU A 213 5.66 -11.42 3.02
N THR A 214 6.26 -12.11 3.96
CA THR A 214 5.97 -12.01 5.39
C THR A 214 7.25 -11.66 6.12
N ILE A 215 7.16 -10.72 7.06
CA ILE A 215 8.25 -10.40 7.99
C ILE A 215 7.80 -10.83 9.39
N ALA A 216 8.56 -11.73 10.00
CA ALA A 216 8.23 -12.29 11.30
C ALA A 216 8.32 -11.24 12.41
N GLY A 217 7.30 -11.16 13.28
CA GLY A 217 7.30 -10.26 14.43
C GLY A 217 7.29 -8.75 14.08
N ALA A 218 6.92 -8.38 12.86
CA ALA A 218 6.92 -6.99 12.38
C ALA A 218 5.53 -6.34 12.30
N ALA A 219 4.49 -6.96 12.87
CA ALA A 219 3.13 -6.41 12.83
C ALA A 219 3.04 -4.97 13.37
N ASP A 220 3.86 -4.65 14.37
CA ASP A 220 3.92 -3.34 15.03
C ASP A 220 4.46 -2.20 14.14
N TRP A 221 5.04 -2.51 12.98
CA TRP A 221 5.46 -1.52 12.00
C TRP A 221 4.27 -0.72 11.44
N LEU A 222 3.12 -1.36 11.26
CA LEU A 222 1.89 -0.67 10.84
C LEU A 222 1.40 0.33 11.89
N SER A 223 1.77 0.15 13.17
CA SER A 223 1.50 1.14 14.24
C SER A 223 2.57 2.23 14.36
N GLY A 224 3.41 2.41 13.33
CA GLY A 224 4.43 3.46 13.28
C GLY A 224 5.73 3.12 14.01
N ARG A 225 5.89 1.90 14.52
CA ARG A 225 7.11 1.49 15.25
C ARG A 225 8.34 1.38 14.34
N ALA A 226 8.13 1.37 13.03
CA ALA A 226 9.19 1.46 12.05
C ALA A 226 9.64 2.89 11.74
N ALA A 227 8.87 3.90 12.13
CA ALA A 227 9.20 5.29 11.83
C ALA A 227 10.50 5.72 12.52
N GLY A 228 11.41 6.31 11.76
CA GLY A 228 12.70 6.81 12.26
C GLY A 228 13.74 5.74 12.59
N GLN A 229 13.45 4.47 12.34
CA GLN A 229 14.40 3.36 12.53
C GLN A 229 15.23 3.15 11.27
N THR A 230 16.49 2.71 11.44
CA THR A 230 17.32 2.30 10.30
C THR A 230 16.90 0.93 9.78
N PRO A 231 17.20 0.59 8.51
CA PRO A 231 17.07 -0.78 8.01
C PRO A 231 17.75 -1.82 8.92
N LEU A 232 18.90 -1.50 9.52
CA LEU A 232 19.55 -2.40 10.47
C LEU A 232 18.69 -2.60 11.73
N ASP A 233 18.19 -1.52 12.36
CA ASP A 233 17.31 -1.61 13.55
C ASP A 233 16.03 -2.40 13.26
N LEU A 234 15.52 -2.26 12.03
CA LEU A 234 14.32 -2.92 11.59
C LEU A 234 14.55 -4.40 11.34
N PHE A 235 15.65 -4.81 10.73
CA PHE A 235 15.78 -6.19 10.25
C PHE A 235 16.79 -7.04 11.02
N ALA A 236 17.66 -6.45 11.85
CA ALA A 236 18.64 -7.20 12.64
C ALA A 236 17.98 -8.34 13.45
N GLY A 237 18.52 -9.55 13.30
CA GLY A 237 18.01 -10.76 13.96
C GLY A 237 16.62 -11.22 13.50
N ARG A 238 16.04 -10.57 12.48
CA ARG A 238 14.67 -10.86 12.01
C ARG A 238 14.69 -11.83 10.84
N SER A 239 13.63 -12.63 10.74
CA SER A 239 13.38 -13.54 9.64
C SER A 239 12.10 -13.19 8.89
N GLY A 240 11.93 -13.82 7.74
CA GLY A 240 10.73 -13.71 6.93
C GLY A 240 10.68 -14.78 5.85
N THR A 241 9.56 -14.80 5.15
CA THR A 241 9.32 -15.68 4.01
C THR A 241 8.96 -14.83 2.81
N LEU A 242 9.74 -14.93 1.74
CA LEU A 242 9.40 -14.39 0.43
C LEU A 242 8.65 -15.48 -0.34
N ARG A 243 7.32 -15.35 -0.44
CA ARG A 243 6.51 -16.30 -1.20
C ARG A 243 6.73 -16.14 -2.69
N SER A 244 6.81 -14.90 -3.17
CA SER A 244 7.13 -14.60 -4.56
C SER A 244 7.66 -13.17 -4.69
N LEU A 245 8.67 -13.00 -5.54
CA LEU A 245 9.09 -11.73 -6.13
C LEU A 245 9.26 -12.00 -7.62
N ALA A 246 8.27 -11.63 -8.42
CA ALA A 246 8.23 -11.92 -9.85
C ALA A 246 8.38 -10.65 -10.69
N LEU A 247 9.23 -10.73 -11.71
CA LEU A 247 9.44 -9.71 -12.72
C LEU A 247 9.20 -10.35 -14.09
N THR A 248 8.29 -9.81 -14.88
CA THR A 248 8.01 -10.31 -16.24
C THR A 248 8.02 -9.17 -17.23
N PHE A 249 8.74 -9.33 -18.34
CA PHE A 249 8.81 -8.33 -19.40
C PHE A 249 7.75 -8.59 -20.48
N GLU A 250 7.16 -7.51 -21.00
CA GLU A 250 6.26 -7.56 -22.15
C GLU A 250 7.01 -7.92 -23.44
N GLY A 251 6.25 -8.43 -24.42
CA GLY A 251 6.79 -8.86 -25.71
C GLY A 251 7.18 -10.33 -25.70
N GLU A 252 8.46 -10.62 -25.89
CA GLU A 252 8.93 -12.00 -25.90
C GLU A 252 9.10 -12.54 -24.46
N PRO A 253 8.65 -13.78 -24.17
CA PRO A 253 8.66 -14.32 -22.81
C PRO A 253 10.02 -14.25 -22.14
N SER A 254 10.15 -13.40 -21.13
CA SER A 254 11.32 -13.29 -20.27
C SER A 254 10.92 -12.77 -18.90
N GLY A 255 11.59 -13.25 -17.87
CA GLY A 255 11.23 -12.91 -16.50
C GLY A 255 11.95 -13.74 -15.46
N ALA A 256 11.95 -13.26 -14.22
CA ALA A 256 12.55 -13.95 -13.09
C ALA A 256 11.53 -14.02 -11.96
N GLU A 257 11.58 -15.07 -11.16
CA GLU A 257 10.85 -15.14 -9.89
C GLU A 257 11.76 -15.67 -8.81
N LEU A 258 11.77 -15.00 -7.68
CA LEU A 258 12.51 -15.39 -6.49
C LEU A 258 11.53 -15.76 -5.38
N SER A 259 11.78 -16.86 -4.69
CA SER A 259 11.05 -17.27 -3.49
C SER A 259 12.02 -17.90 -2.49
N GLY A 260 11.68 -17.90 -1.20
CA GLY A 260 12.52 -18.51 -0.18
C GLY A 260 12.35 -17.90 1.20
N ASP A 261 12.85 -18.61 2.19
CA ASP A 261 12.94 -18.10 3.56
C ASP A 261 14.25 -17.32 3.72
N PHE A 262 14.18 -16.21 4.46
CA PHE A 262 15.32 -15.36 4.72
C PHE A 262 15.41 -14.97 6.19
N SER A 263 16.62 -14.62 6.61
CA SER A 263 16.88 -13.98 7.89
C SER A 263 18.05 -13.02 7.78
N PHE A 264 18.13 -12.10 8.71
CA PHE A 264 19.29 -11.24 8.87
C PHE A 264 19.97 -11.54 10.19
N THR A 265 21.30 -11.53 10.16
CA THR A 265 22.12 -11.51 11.38
C THR A 265 21.89 -10.21 12.16
N ASP A 266 22.36 -10.17 13.40
CA ASP A 266 22.34 -8.94 14.22
C ASP A 266 23.15 -7.80 13.60
N THR A 267 24.08 -8.11 12.69
CA THR A 267 24.87 -7.14 11.92
C THR A 267 24.29 -6.85 10.54
N GLY A 268 23.06 -7.28 10.24
CA GLY A 268 22.36 -6.96 8.99
C GLY A 268 22.81 -7.76 7.76
N LEU A 269 23.57 -8.85 7.94
CA LEU A 269 23.94 -9.75 6.83
C LEU A 269 22.82 -10.75 6.54
N LEU A 270 22.50 -10.92 5.25
CA LEU A 270 21.45 -11.83 4.77
C LEU A 270 21.87 -13.32 4.87
N ASN A 271 20.96 -14.15 5.38
CA ASN A 271 20.99 -15.60 5.29
C ASN A 271 19.69 -16.10 4.65
N GLY A 272 19.73 -17.20 3.92
CA GLY A 272 18.52 -17.81 3.38
C GLY A 272 18.78 -18.81 2.27
N ASP A 273 17.75 -19.60 1.97
CA ASP A 273 17.72 -20.50 0.83
C ASP A 273 16.61 -20.02 -0.11
N PHE A 274 17.01 -19.68 -1.32
CA PHE A 274 16.14 -19.13 -2.33
C PHE A 274 16.05 -20.03 -3.55
N GLU A 275 14.89 -20.02 -4.17
CA GLU A 275 14.64 -20.59 -5.48
C GLU A 275 14.46 -19.45 -6.48
N LEU A 276 15.34 -19.38 -7.48
CA LEU A 276 15.27 -18.43 -8.58
C LEU A 276 14.85 -19.16 -9.86
N ALA A 277 13.67 -18.83 -10.36
CA ALA A 277 13.11 -19.40 -11.57
C ALA A 277 13.14 -18.38 -12.72
N LEU A 278 13.94 -18.68 -13.74
CA LEU A 278 14.23 -17.79 -14.87
C LEU A 278 13.53 -18.24 -16.15
N THR A 279 12.97 -17.29 -16.87
CA THR A 279 12.44 -17.43 -18.23
C THR A 279 13.35 -16.67 -19.17
N SER A 280 13.92 -17.35 -20.16
CA SER A 280 14.88 -16.79 -21.13
C SER A 280 16.08 -16.07 -20.46
N PRO A 281 16.95 -16.78 -19.73
CA PRO A 281 18.07 -16.21 -18.96
C PRO A 281 19.00 -15.31 -19.77
N GLU A 282 19.25 -15.64 -21.04
CA GLU A 282 20.12 -14.88 -21.93
C GLU A 282 19.52 -13.50 -22.24
N ARG A 283 18.20 -13.43 -22.43
CA ARG A 283 17.50 -12.16 -22.64
C ARG A 283 17.51 -11.31 -21.38
N LEU A 284 17.24 -11.93 -20.22
CA LEU A 284 17.32 -11.23 -18.94
C LEU A 284 18.70 -10.63 -18.71
N ALA A 285 19.77 -11.37 -19.01
CA ALA A 285 21.12 -10.85 -18.88
C ALA A 285 21.40 -9.66 -19.82
N ALA A 286 20.84 -9.67 -21.03
CA ALA A 286 20.92 -8.54 -21.95
C ALA A 286 20.19 -7.30 -21.39
N ILE A 287 18.95 -7.47 -20.91
CA ILE A 287 18.15 -6.38 -20.32
C ILE A 287 18.86 -5.81 -19.08
N VAL A 288 19.36 -6.67 -18.18
CA VAL A 288 20.10 -6.24 -16.99
C VAL A 288 21.37 -5.51 -17.36
N GLY A 289 22.11 -6.00 -18.38
CA GLY A 289 23.34 -5.35 -18.83
C GLY A 289 23.13 -3.95 -19.42
N GLU A 290 21.94 -3.68 -19.96
CA GLU A 290 21.56 -2.37 -20.44
C GLU A 290 21.06 -1.46 -19.32
N ALA A 291 20.13 -1.96 -18.49
CA ALA A 291 19.54 -1.20 -17.39
C ALA A 291 20.55 -0.87 -16.28
N VAL A 292 21.45 -1.81 -15.99
CA VAL A 292 22.42 -1.75 -14.90
C VAL A 292 23.78 -2.21 -15.41
N PRO A 293 24.53 -1.35 -16.13
CA PRO A 293 25.80 -1.73 -16.76
C PRO A 293 26.82 -2.36 -15.81
N GLN A 294 26.84 -1.93 -14.54
CA GLN A 294 27.71 -2.50 -13.51
C GLN A 294 27.39 -3.97 -13.16
N ALA A 295 26.16 -4.45 -13.44
CA ALA A 295 25.72 -5.81 -13.22
C ALA A 295 25.85 -6.71 -14.46
N ALA A 296 26.23 -6.16 -15.63
CA ALA A 296 26.24 -6.87 -16.90
C ALA A 296 27.09 -8.15 -16.88
N SER A 297 28.30 -8.08 -16.30
CA SER A 297 29.21 -9.23 -16.23
C SER A 297 28.68 -10.36 -15.35
N ILE A 298 28.06 -10.00 -14.22
CA ILE A 298 27.42 -10.95 -13.30
C ILE A 298 26.23 -11.61 -14.00
N ALA A 299 25.37 -10.81 -14.65
CA ALA A 299 24.20 -11.30 -15.35
C ALA A 299 24.57 -12.28 -16.49
N GLN A 300 25.60 -11.95 -17.28
CA GLN A 300 26.13 -12.83 -18.32
C GLN A 300 26.72 -14.12 -17.75
N THR A 301 27.45 -14.03 -16.64
CA THR A 301 28.01 -15.20 -15.95
C THR A 301 26.88 -16.14 -15.50
N VAL A 302 25.86 -15.60 -14.84
CA VAL A 302 24.68 -16.37 -14.42
C VAL A 302 24.00 -17.01 -15.63
N ALA A 303 23.68 -16.25 -16.67
CA ALA A 303 23.01 -16.78 -17.87
C ALA A 303 23.81 -17.91 -18.54
N SER A 304 25.14 -17.83 -18.57
CA SER A 304 25.99 -18.87 -19.18
C SER A 304 26.03 -20.17 -18.38
N VAL A 305 25.84 -20.10 -17.06
CA VAL A 305 25.94 -21.23 -16.12
C VAL A 305 24.57 -21.89 -15.90
N VAL A 306 23.50 -21.11 -15.97
CA VAL A 306 22.12 -21.53 -15.69
C VAL A 306 21.69 -22.80 -16.44
N PRO A 307 21.98 -22.98 -17.75
CA PRO A 307 21.63 -24.22 -18.46
C PRO A 307 22.30 -25.49 -17.91
N PHE A 308 23.42 -25.37 -17.19
CA PHE A 308 24.18 -26.50 -16.66
C PHE A 308 23.86 -26.82 -15.20
N VAL A 309 23.47 -25.82 -14.42
CA VAL A 309 23.25 -25.95 -12.96
C VAL A 309 21.77 -25.94 -12.61
N GLY A 310 20.95 -25.29 -13.44
CA GLY A 310 19.52 -25.20 -13.24
C GLY A 310 18.77 -26.44 -13.70
N ARG A 311 17.58 -26.64 -13.13
CA ARG A 311 16.63 -27.65 -13.56
C ARG A 311 15.57 -27.00 -14.42
N THR A 312 15.31 -27.58 -15.58
CA THR A 312 14.21 -27.09 -16.42
C THR A 312 12.89 -27.64 -15.90
N GLU A 313 11.99 -26.77 -15.49
CA GLU A 313 10.65 -27.09 -15.01
C GLU A 313 9.64 -26.16 -15.69
N ASN A 314 8.68 -26.73 -16.41
CA ASN A 314 7.62 -25.98 -17.11
C ASN A 314 8.13 -24.84 -18.01
N GLY A 315 9.25 -25.05 -18.72
CA GLY A 315 9.84 -24.04 -19.61
C GLY A 315 10.62 -22.93 -18.90
N ARG A 316 10.80 -23.04 -17.58
CA ARG A 316 11.63 -22.15 -16.77
C ARG A 316 12.87 -22.89 -16.32
N THR A 317 13.96 -22.17 -16.10
CA THR A 317 15.16 -22.74 -15.48
C THR A 317 15.23 -22.33 -14.03
N VAL A 318 15.13 -23.30 -13.14
CA VAL A 318 15.07 -23.12 -11.69
C VAL A 318 16.44 -23.41 -11.08
N LEU A 319 16.94 -22.49 -10.25
CA LEU A 319 18.21 -22.62 -9.57
C LEU A 319 18.07 -22.31 -8.08
N ARG A 320 18.80 -23.04 -7.24
CA ARG A 320 18.85 -22.79 -5.79
C ARG A 320 20.00 -21.86 -5.46
N ILE A 321 19.69 -20.74 -4.82
CA ILE A 321 20.65 -19.75 -4.35
C ILE A 321 20.67 -19.83 -2.83
N ASN A 322 21.84 -20.06 -2.26
CA ASN A 322 22.04 -19.94 -0.82
C ASN A 322 22.72 -18.60 -0.53
N ALA A 323 22.21 -17.90 0.48
CA ALA A 323 22.85 -16.78 1.12
C ALA A 323 23.37 -17.21 2.50
N ASP A 324 24.68 -17.05 2.71
CA ASP A 324 25.34 -17.30 3.99
C ASP A 324 26.18 -16.08 4.36
N ASN A 325 25.75 -15.36 5.39
CA ASN A 325 26.35 -14.13 5.88
C ASN A 325 26.61 -13.10 4.75
N GLY A 326 25.60 -12.92 3.92
CA GLY A 326 25.60 -12.03 2.74
C GLY A 326 26.32 -12.63 1.52
N ARG A 327 27.01 -13.78 1.61
CA ARG A 327 27.65 -14.42 0.46
C ARG A 327 26.62 -15.23 -0.32
N LEU A 328 26.45 -14.91 -1.60
CA LEU A 328 25.53 -15.62 -2.48
C LEU A 328 26.25 -16.74 -3.23
N SER A 329 25.63 -17.92 -3.28
CA SER A 329 26.15 -19.07 -4.01
C SER A 329 25.05 -19.90 -4.66
N ALA A 330 25.37 -20.53 -5.79
CA ALA A 330 24.56 -21.58 -6.41
C ALA A 330 25.35 -22.89 -6.38
N GLY A 331 25.09 -23.73 -5.38
CA GLY A 331 25.93 -24.89 -5.09
C GLY A 331 27.37 -24.46 -4.74
N VAL A 332 28.35 -24.83 -5.56
CA VAL A 332 29.76 -24.46 -5.36
C VAL A 332 30.17 -23.15 -6.05
N LEU A 333 29.26 -22.54 -6.82
CA LEU A 333 29.56 -21.36 -7.62
C LEU A 333 29.25 -20.08 -6.84
N PRO A 334 30.24 -19.23 -6.54
CA PRO A 334 29.99 -17.94 -5.91
C PRO A 334 29.32 -17.00 -6.91
N LEU A 335 28.22 -16.36 -6.50
CA LEU A 335 27.47 -15.39 -7.33
C LEU A 335 27.80 -13.94 -6.97
N GLY A 336 28.23 -13.70 -5.73
CA GLY A 336 28.57 -12.38 -5.25
C GLY A 336 28.38 -12.23 -3.75
N GLN A 337 28.31 -10.98 -3.30
CA GLN A 337 28.08 -10.64 -1.90
C GLN A 337 27.09 -9.48 -1.80
N ILE A 338 26.09 -9.63 -0.93
CA ILE A 338 25.18 -8.57 -0.53
C ILE A 338 25.79 -7.88 0.69
N PRO A 339 25.98 -6.54 0.66
CA PRO A 339 26.47 -5.81 1.81
C PRO A 339 25.46 -5.87 2.97
N PRO A 340 25.91 -5.68 4.23
CA PRO A 340 24.99 -5.60 5.36
C PRO A 340 24.04 -4.41 5.21
N LEU A 341 22.87 -4.51 5.82
CA LEU A 341 21.96 -3.38 6.00
C LEU A 341 22.66 -2.26 6.78
N GLN A 342 22.45 -1.02 6.35
CA GLN A 342 22.96 0.20 6.99
C GLN A 342 21.81 0.97 7.63
#